data_AF-A0A7G8Q666-F1
#
_entry.id   AF-A0A7G8Q666-F1
#
_cell.length_a   1.000
_cell.length_b   1.000
_cell.length_c   1.000
_cell.angle_alpha   90.00
_cell.angle_beta   90.00
_cell.angle_gamma   90.00
#
_symmetry.space_group_name_H-M   'P 1'
#
loop_
_entity.id
_entity.type
_entity.pdbx_description
1 polymer ?
#
loop_
_entity_poly.entity_id
_entity_poly.type
_entity_poly.pdbx_seq_one_letter_code
_entity_poly.pdbx_strand_id
1 'polypeptide(L)'
;MLGRTHPVISALSIARALHELATDAVNDGLFAAPMAATMSRAAREAASSLGLFIVARGPDVTHKIGKALDDARVDLEALAELADMVCTYDLTPANTVHLALAMRYTSEQTVNRLMLAESSLT
;
A
#
# COMPACT_ATOMS: atom_id res chain seq x y z
N MET A 1 -17.44 18.70 12.02
CA MET A 1 -16.08 18.10 12.05
C MET A 1 -16.16 16.76 11.35
N LEU A 2 -15.71 16.68 10.09
CA LEU A 2 -15.69 15.40 9.36
C LEU A 2 -14.67 14.48 10.05
N GLY A 3 -15.14 13.33 10.54
CA GLY A 3 -14.32 12.31 11.17
C GLY A 3 -13.24 11.86 10.19
N ARG A 4 -11.99 12.23 10.46
CA ARG A 4 -10.86 11.74 9.69
C ARG A 4 -10.71 10.25 9.99
N THR A 5 -10.84 9.41 8.97
CA THR A 5 -10.53 7.97 9.07
C THR A 5 -9.12 7.80 9.62
N HIS A 6 -8.94 6.90 10.59
CA HIS A 6 -7.64 6.64 11.23
C HIS A 6 -6.60 6.26 10.16
N PRO A 7 -5.40 6.89 10.12
CA PRO A 7 -4.42 6.68 9.05
C PRO A 7 -4.04 5.21 8.81
N VAL A 8 -3.92 4.41 9.88
CA VAL A 8 -3.64 2.97 9.78
C VAL A 8 -4.77 2.20 9.08
N ILE A 9 -6.03 2.52 9.38
CA ILE A 9 -7.20 1.88 8.76
C ILE A 9 -7.27 2.26 7.28
N SER A 10 -7.06 3.54 6.97
CA SER A 10 -7.01 4.02 5.59
C SER A 10 -5.90 3.31 4.79
N ALA A 11 -4.70 3.24 5.34
CA ALA A 11 -3.57 2.53 4.73
C ALA A 11 -3.88 1.04 4.51
N LEU A 12 -4.55 0.39 5.46
CA LEU A 12 -4.93 -1.02 5.36
C LEU A 12 -5.93 -1.24 4.22
N SER A 13 -6.94 -0.37 4.07
CA SER A 13 -7.87 -0.43 2.95
C SER A 13 -7.18 -0.28 1.60
N ILE A 14 -6.24 0.66 1.48
CA ILE A 14 -5.48 0.86 0.24
C ILE A 14 -4.58 -0.33 -0.07
N ALA A 15 -3.87 -0.88 0.93
CA ALA A 15 -3.03 -2.06 0.73
C ALA A 15 -3.85 -3.28 0.27
N ARG A 16 -5.07 -3.48 0.80
CA ARG A 16 -5.97 -4.54 0.35
C ARG A 16 -6.45 -4.34 -1.09
N ALA A 17 -6.85 -3.12 -1.45
CA ALA A 17 -7.27 -2.81 -2.83
C ALA A 17 -6.13 -3.02 -3.85
N LEU A 18 -4.89 -2.66 -3.49
CA LEU A 18 -3.70 -2.95 -4.30
C LEU A 18 -3.42 -4.45 -4.44
N HIS A 19 -3.67 -5.22 -3.38
CA HIS A 19 -3.54 -6.67 -3.42
C HIS A 19 -4.55 -7.32 -4.36
N GLU A 20 -5.80 -6.85 -4.33
CA GLU A 20 -6.86 -7.29 -5.25
C GLU A 20 -6.50 -6.95 -6.70
N LEU A 21 -6.15 -5.69 -6.98
CA LEU A 21 -5.70 -5.25 -8.31
C LEU A 21 -4.54 -6.11 -8.84
N ALA A 22 -3.55 -6.40 -7.99
CA ALA A 22 -2.40 -7.21 -8.36
C ALA A 22 -2.79 -8.68 -8.59
N THR A 23 -3.75 -9.21 -7.83
CA THR A 23 -4.26 -10.57 -8.00
C THR A 23 -5.00 -10.73 -9.31
N ASP A 24 -5.87 -9.79 -9.64
CA ASP A 24 -6.58 -9.76 -10.93
C ASP A 24 -5.59 -9.68 -12.09
N ALA A 25 -4.58 -8.82 -12.00
CA ALA A 25 -3.55 -8.70 -13.03
C ALA A 25 -2.67 -9.96 -13.21
N VAL A 26 -2.43 -10.74 -12.13
CA VAL A 26 -1.77 -12.04 -12.26
C VAL A 26 -2.63 -13.03 -13.04
N ASN A 27 -3.95 -13.03 -12.80
CA ASN A 27 -4.88 -13.97 -13.42
C ASN A 27 -5.16 -13.61 -14.90
N ASP A 28 -5.35 -12.32 -15.17
CA ASP A 28 -5.77 -11.82 -16.48
C ASP A 28 -4.58 -11.41 -17.38
N GLY A 29 -3.39 -11.26 -16.81
CA GLY A 29 -2.16 -10.86 -17.51
C GLY A 29 -2.15 -9.38 -17.96
N LEU A 30 -3.05 -8.56 -17.42
CA LEU A 30 -3.21 -7.15 -17.76
C LEU A 30 -3.61 -6.31 -16.54
N PHE A 31 -3.15 -5.06 -16.49
CA PHE A 31 -3.63 -4.08 -15.51
C PHE A 31 -4.61 -3.10 -16.15
N ALA A 32 -5.67 -2.75 -15.42
CA ALA A 32 -6.50 -1.61 -15.78
C ALA A 32 -5.76 -0.30 -15.44
N ALA A 33 -5.17 0.35 -16.45
CA ALA A 33 -4.35 1.56 -16.26
C ALA A 33 -5.04 2.69 -15.45
N PRO A 34 -6.33 3.02 -15.65
CA PRO A 34 -7.01 4.02 -14.82
C PRO A 34 -7.08 3.65 -13.33
N MET A 35 -7.23 2.36 -13.04
CA MET A 35 -7.26 1.84 -11.67
C MET A 35 -5.86 1.89 -11.06
N ALA A 36 -4.82 1.50 -11.81
CA ALA A 36 -3.43 1.60 -11.38
C ALA A 36 -3.02 3.05 -11.04
N ALA A 37 -3.38 4.03 -11.89
CA ALA A 37 -3.13 5.45 -11.62
C ALA A 37 -3.81 5.92 -10.33
N THR A 38 -5.07 5.50 -10.13
CA THR A 38 -5.83 5.84 -8.92
C THR A 38 -5.19 5.24 -7.67
N MET A 39 -4.79 3.97 -7.74
CA MET A 39 -4.13 3.27 -6.64
C MET A 39 -2.74 3.84 -6.33
N SER A 40 -1.97 4.25 -7.35
CA SER A 40 -0.68 4.91 -7.15
C SER A 40 -0.82 6.17 -6.30
N ARG A 41 -1.74 7.07 -6.68
CA ARG A 41 -2.02 8.30 -5.92
C ARG A 41 -2.49 7.98 -4.49
N ALA A 42 -3.45 7.06 -4.36
CA ALA A 42 -4.00 6.70 -3.05
C ALA A 42 -2.93 6.11 -2.12
N ALA A 43 -2.00 5.33 -2.66
CA ALA A 43 -0.88 4.76 -1.90
C ALA A 43 0.12 5.83 -1.45
N ARG A 44 0.47 6.81 -2.31
CA ARG A 44 1.31 7.96 -1.92
C ARG A 44 0.67 8.79 -0.80
N GLU A 45 -0.63 9.05 -0.91
CA GLU A 45 -1.39 9.77 0.12
C GLU A 45 -1.47 8.99 1.44
N ALA A 46 -1.71 7.67 1.36
CA ALA A 46 -1.73 6.80 2.53
C ALA A 46 -0.36 6.74 3.23
N ALA A 47 0.74 6.59 2.47
CA ALA A 47 2.09 6.61 3.01
C ALA A 47 2.42 7.93 3.71
N SER A 48 2.07 9.06 3.08
CA SER A 48 2.27 10.40 3.65
C SER A 48 1.51 10.58 4.97
N SER A 49 0.23 10.17 4.99
CA SER A 49 -0.62 10.21 6.17
C SER A 49 -0.09 9.31 7.30
N LEU A 50 0.40 8.11 6.95
CA LEU A 50 1.00 7.17 7.89
C LEU A 50 2.30 7.71 8.47
N GLY A 51 3.15 8.37 7.67
CA GLY A 51 4.35 9.05 8.14
C GLY A 51 4.05 10.14 9.17
N LEU A 52 3.06 10.99 8.90
CA LEU A 52 2.60 12.01 9.87
C LEU A 52 2.08 11.37 11.17
N PHE A 53 1.35 10.26 11.06
CA PHE A 53 0.87 9.51 12.21
C PHE A 53 2.00 8.94 13.06
N ILE A 54 3.02 8.33 12.44
CA ILE A 54 4.21 7.79 13.13
C ILE A 54 4.94 8.91 13.89
N VAL A 55 5.15 10.08 13.26
CA VAL A 55 5.80 11.22 13.91
C VAL A 55 4.98 11.71 15.11
N ALA A 56 3.65 11.80 14.96
CA ALA A 56 2.76 12.28 16.02
C ALA A 56 2.64 11.31 17.20
N ARG A 57 2.67 9.99 16.94
CA ARG A 57 2.46 8.92 17.95
C ARG A 57 3.75 8.24 18.38
N GLY A 58 4.90 8.62 17.84
CA GLY A 58 6.20 8.02 18.10
C GLY A 58 6.52 7.78 19.58
N PRO A 59 6.24 8.72 20.50
CA PRO A 59 6.45 8.52 21.93
C PRO A 59 5.53 7.46 22.58
N ASP A 60 4.37 7.21 21.98
CA ASP A 60 3.30 6.37 22.54
C ASP A 60 3.33 4.92 22.00
N VAL A 61 4.11 4.66 20.96
CA VAL A 61 4.16 3.33 20.30
C VAL A 61 5.41 2.57 20.70
N THR A 62 5.26 1.27 20.92
CA THR A 62 6.43 0.40 21.15
C THR A 62 7.32 0.37 19.91
N HIS A 63 8.63 0.18 20.09
CA HIS A 63 9.59 0.09 18.99
C HIS A 63 9.17 -0.94 17.92
N LYS A 64 8.60 -2.09 18.32
CA LYS A 64 8.11 -3.12 17.39
C LYS A 64 6.99 -2.59 16.49
N ILE A 65 6.02 -1.85 17.06
CA ILE A 65 4.90 -1.29 16.31
C ILE A 65 5.35 -0.10 15.47
N GLY A 66 6.21 0.78 16.01
CA GLY A 66 6.82 1.87 15.24
C GLY A 66 7.55 1.36 14.00
N LYS A 67 8.35 0.30 14.14
CA LYS A 67 9.03 -0.35 13.00
C LYS A 67 8.03 -0.94 11.99
N ALA A 68 7.01 -1.66 12.45
CA ALA A 68 6.01 -2.24 11.55
C ALA A 68 5.27 -1.17 10.74
N LEU A 69 4.96 -0.03 11.35
CA LEU A 69 4.35 1.13 10.69
C LEU A 69 5.28 1.78 9.67
N ASP A 70 6.56 1.95 9.99
CA ASP A 70 7.54 2.54 9.05
C ASP A 70 7.82 1.61 7.87
N ASP A 71 8.00 0.31 8.12
CA ASP A 71 8.12 -0.70 7.05
C ASP A 71 6.89 -0.68 6.13
N ALA A 72 5.68 -0.60 6.70
CA ALA A 72 4.44 -0.50 5.92
C ALA A 72 4.33 0.81 5.13
N ARG A 73 4.84 1.92 5.66
CA ARG A 73 4.91 3.21 4.94
C ARG A 73 5.80 3.09 3.71
N VAL A 74 7.00 2.54 3.87
CA VAL A 74 7.96 2.34 2.77
C VAL A 74 7.37 1.41 1.70
N ASP A 75 6.68 0.34 2.11
CA ASP A 75 6.04 -0.56 1.16
C ASP A 75 4.87 0.11 0.40
N LEU A 76 4.12 1.00 1.02
CA LEU A 76 3.10 1.80 0.32
C LEU A 76 3.71 2.75 -0.71
N GLU A 77 4.88 3.34 -0.42
CA GLU A 77 5.64 4.14 -1.39
C GLU A 77 6.09 3.27 -2.57
N ALA A 78 6.65 2.08 -2.28
CA ALA A 78 7.04 1.13 -3.33
C ALA A 78 5.84 0.68 -4.18
N LEU A 79 4.70 0.37 -3.56
CA LEU A 79 3.46 0.01 -4.26
C LEU A 79 2.94 1.15 -5.14
N ALA A 80 3.07 2.40 -4.70
CA ALA A 80 2.71 3.55 -5.50
C ALA A 80 3.56 3.63 -6.78
N GLU A 81 4.87 3.45 -6.66
CA GLU A 81 5.79 3.44 -7.81
C GLU A 81 5.52 2.26 -8.75
N LEU A 82 5.26 1.06 -8.20
CA LEU A 82 4.89 -0.10 -8.99
C LEU A 82 3.59 0.13 -9.79
N ALA A 83 2.58 0.74 -9.17
CA ALA A 83 1.35 1.10 -9.85
C ALA A 83 1.54 2.22 -10.89
N ASP A 84 2.45 3.18 -10.65
CA ASP A 84 2.77 4.26 -11.60
C ASP A 84 3.49 3.72 -12.85
N MET A 85 4.31 2.68 -12.69
CA MET A 85 4.98 2.02 -13.82
C MET A 85 3.98 1.42 -14.82
N VAL A 86 2.81 0.95 -14.38
CA VAL A 86 1.73 0.49 -15.26
C VAL A 86 1.25 1.61 -16.20
N CYS A 87 1.23 2.84 -15.71
CA CYS A 87 0.74 4.00 -16.47
C CYS A 87 1.83 4.62 -17.34
N THR A 88 3.09 4.48 -16.92
CA THR A 88 4.23 5.13 -17.56
C THR A 88 4.81 4.31 -18.71
N TYR A 89 4.79 2.98 -18.59
CA TYR A 89 5.43 2.09 -19.55
C TYR A 89 4.41 1.24 -20.30
N ASP A 90 4.69 0.99 -21.58
CA ASP A 90 3.97 -0.01 -22.36
C ASP A 90 4.46 -1.41 -21.94
N LEU A 91 3.71 -2.05 -21.04
CA LEU A 91 4.10 -3.32 -20.45
C LEU A 91 3.80 -4.49 -21.39
N THR A 92 4.81 -5.29 -21.70
CA THR A 92 4.59 -6.60 -22.31
C THR A 92 3.85 -7.52 -21.32
N PRO A 93 3.12 -8.55 -21.79
CA PRO A 93 2.42 -9.47 -20.90
C PRO A 93 3.33 -10.12 -19.84
N ALA A 94 4.57 -10.46 -20.19
CA ALA A 94 5.55 -11.02 -19.25
C ALA A 94 5.93 -10.01 -18.16
N ASN A 95 6.19 -8.75 -18.53
CA ASN A 95 6.50 -7.69 -17.58
C ASN A 95 5.30 -7.38 -16.68
N THR A 96 4.08 -7.41 -17.22
CA THR A 96 2.85 -7.25 -16.45
C THR A 96 2.73 -8.31 -15.35
N VAL A 97 2.93 -9.59 -15.68
CA VAL A 97 2.87 -10.67 -14.68
C VAL A 97 3.95 -10.50 -13.61
N HIS A 98 5.17 -10.15 -13.99
CA HIS A 98 6.24 -9.89 -13.02
C HIS A 98 5.91 -8.74 -12.07
N LEU A 99 5.41 -7.63 -12.61
CA LEU A 99 5.00 -6.47 -11.84
C LEU A 99 3.83 -6.82 -10.89
N ALA A 100 2.84 -7.57 -11.38
CA ALA A 100 1.71 -8.02 -10.59
C ALA A 100 2.12 -8.93 -9.43
N LEU A 101 3.06 -9.85 -9.65
CA LEU A 101 3.61 -10.68 -8.56
C LEU A 101 4.34 -9.85 -7.51
N ALA A 102 5.14 -8.86 -7.93
CA ALA A 102 5.84 -7.96 -7.02
C ALA A 102 4.86 -7.11 -6.19
N MET A 103 3.83 -6.54 -6.82
CA MET A 103 2.76 -5.79 -6.15
C MET A 103 1.96 -6.66 -5.19
N ARG A 104 1.62 -7.89 -5.58
CA ARG A 104 0.86 -8.82 -4.74
C ARG A 104 1.62 -9.19 -3.48
N TYR A 105 2.91 -9.55 -3.63
CA TYR A 105 3.76 -9.87 -2.50
C TYR A 105 3.93 -8.69 -1.55
N THR A 106 4.25 -7.51 -2.09
CA THR A 106 4.49 -6.30 -1.29
C THR A 106 3.23 -5.85 -0.55
N SER A 107 2.07 -5.88 -1.22
CA SER A 107 0.78 -5.51 -0.61
C SER A 107 0.36 -6.49 0.48
N GLU A 108 0.58 -7.80 0.32
CA GLU A 108 0.32 -8.79 1.37
C GLU A 108 1.17 -8.53 2.63
N GLN A 109 2.47 -8.28 2.45
CA GLN A 109 3.35 -7.95 3.58
C GLN A 109 2.94 -6.63 4.25
N THR A 110 2.50 -5.64 3.46
CA THR A 110 1.98 -4.36 3.96
C THR A 110 0.72 -4.57 4.81
N VAL A 111 -0.24 -5.37 4.32
CA VAL A 111 -1.47 -5.72 5.05
C VAL A 111 -1.13 -6.37 6.39
N ASN A 112 -0.24 -7.36 6.41
CA ASN A 112 0.14 -8.06 7.63
C ASN A 112 0.74 -7.12 8.69
N ARG A 113 1.61 -6.19 8.27
CA ARG A 113 2.21 -5.18 9.18
C ARG A 113 1.17 -4.19 9.70
N LEU A 114 0.25 -3.74 8.85
CA LEU A 114 -0.80 -2.81 9.23
C LEU A 114 -1.82 -3.44 10.18
N MET A 115 -2.20 -4.70 9.97
CA MET A 115 -3.08 -5.43 10.90
C MET A 115 -2.44 -5.62 12.28
N LEU A 116 -1.14 -5.91 12.32
CA LEU A 116 -0.38 -5.98 13.58
C LEU A 116 -0.42 -4.65 14.32
N ALA A 117 -0.22 -3.53 13.60
CA ALA A 117 -0.27 -2.20 14.18
C ALA A 117 -1.68 -1.81 14.64
N GLU A 118 -2.70 -2.05 13.82
CA GLU A 118 -4.11 -1.78 14.15
C GLU A 118 -4.52 -2.47 15.45
N SER A 119 -4.24 -3.77 15.57
CA SER A 119 -4.58 -4.59 16.75
C SER A 119 -3.89 -4.12 18.04
N SER A 120 -2.82 -3.33 17.93
CA SER A 120 -2.03 -2.82 19.06
C SER A 120 -2.35 -1.37 19.40
N LEU A 121 -3.16 -0.68 18.58
CA LEU A 121 -3.50 0.74 18.70
C LEU A 121 -4.96 0.99 19.10
N THR A 122 -5.81 -0.05 19.03
CA THR A 122 -7.14 -0.12 19.66
C THR A 122 -7.04 -0.42 21.14
#